data_AF-A0A2E3SNW9-F1
#
_entry.id   AF-A0A2E3SNW9-F1
#
_cell.length_a   1.000
_cell.length_b   1.000
_cell.length_c   1.000
_cell.angle_alpha   90.00
_cell.angle_beta   90.00
_cell.angle_gamma   90.00
#
_symmetry.space_group_name_H-M   'P 1'
#
loop_
_entity.id
_entity.type
_entity.pdbx_description
1 polymer ?
#
loop_
_entity_poly.entity_id
_entity_poly.type
_entity_poly.pdbx_seq_one_letter_code
_entity_poly.pdbx_strand_id
1 'polypeptide(L)'
;MRILFITTAHNGLSQRASIELGELGHKVDIHITESEEKMIKIVDHHKPDLILAPFLKMAIPRSIWQNYTVFIVHPGIKGDRGPSSLDWAIMKEEKEWGVTVLQADEEMDAGDIWSSHNFQMRPISKSCLYRHEVTNSAMIAIHEAIQKFEKGVKPEPLNYDNSEIKGRLQASIKTKDRTIDWNSSSDEIIKRIRAADSNPGVLDQILGVDYRLFGAHKEGLLKGEAGELIAHRDGAICRATGDGAIWITHLKSKNGIKLPATEVLKEKTSDLTESKISPFDTYLGLETFQEIKFHQEKKVGFLSFDFYNGAMSKDQCIRLRDTILEIKKRDINVLVLLGGHDIWSNGIHLNIIENAENKAQESWENINAIDDLIYEIINLEDIYVVSAMQGNAGAGGVLLALAADTVYARKGIVLNPHYRNMGGLYGSEYWTYLLPKRVGFKKALELTESCLAIGTRYSTEICLIDDDFGLSLKEFTDIINQKAHSLSNSTDLSSLIKTKNEIRKRDEAFKPLKNYRDHELNLMKINFFGANDAYHKARHDFVYKKNA
;
A
#
# COMPACT_ATOMS: atom_id res chain seq x y z
N MET A 1 24.17 -13.45 11.30
CA MET A 1 24.37 -12.34 12.28
C MET A 1 23.10 -12.08 13.05
N ARG A 2 23.21 -11.45 14.24
CA ARG A 2 22.12 -10.83 14.99
C ARG A 2 22.01 -9.36 14.60
N ILE A 3 20.91 -8.99 13.98
CA ILE A 3 20.64 -7.64 13.49
C ILE A 3 19.53 -7.04 14.34
N LEU A 4 19.80 -5.89 14.95
CA LEU A 4 18.81 -5.15 15.75
C LEU A 4 18.24 -4.02 14.92
N PHE A 5 16.92 -3.99 14.76
CA PHE A 5 16.21 -2.86 14.17
C PHE A 5 15.84 -1.86 15.25
N ILE A 6 16.26 -0.61 15.05
CA ILE A 6 15.79 0.54 15.83
C ILE A 6 15.00 1.42 14.88
N THR A 7 13.69 1.49 15.08
CA THR A 7 12.78 2.18 14.16
C THR A 7 11.77 3.04 14.91
N THR A 8 11.30 4.10 14.27
CA THR A 8 10.17 4.90 14.77
C THR A 8 8.84 4.17 14.58
N ALA A 9 8.73 3.30 13.58
CA ALA A 9 7.53 2.51 13.32
C ALA A 9 7.89 1.23 12.56
N HIS A 10 7.16 0.14 12.78
CA HIS A 10 7.32 -1.08 11.98
C HIS A 10 6.57 -0.98 10.64
N ASN A 11 7.00 -0.02 9.81
CA ASN A 11 6.43 0.30 8.50
C ASN A 11 6.77 -0.74 7.42
N GLY A 12 6.26 -0.53 6.20
CA GLY A 12 6.46 -1.46 5.08
C GLY A 12 7.92 -1.74 4.72
N LEU A 13 8.82 -0.76 4.79
CA LEU A 13 10.25 -0.98 4.55
C LEU A 13 10.86 -1.86 5.64
N SER A 14 10.58 -1.56 6.92
CA SER A 14 11.10 -2.38 8.01
C SER A 14 10.53 -3.81 8.02
N GLN A 15 9.25 -4.01 7.66
CA GLN A 15 8.68 -5.36 7.49
C GLN A 15 9.40 -6.13 6.38
N ARG A 16 9.57 -5.50 5.21
CA ARG A 16 10.27 -6.14 4.10
C ARG A 16 11.71 -6.48 4.45
N ALA A 17 12.43 -5.55 5.08
CA ALA A 17 13.81 -5.78 5.51
C ALA A 17 13.90 -6.92 6.53
N SER A 18 13.01 -6.99 7.52
CA SER A 18 13.03 -8.09 8.49
C SER A 18 12.75 -9.46 7.84
N ILE A 19 11.84 -9.50 6.86
CA ILE A 19 11.52 -10.73 6.12
C ILE A 19 12.73 -11.18 5.31
N GLU A 20 13.26 -10.33 4.42
CA GLU A 20 14.33 -10.73 3.50
C GLU A 20 15.63 -11.08 4.26
N LEU A 21 15.95 -10.35 5.34
CA LEU A 21 17.11 -10.70 6.17
C LEU A 21 16.89 -12.00 6.96
N GLY A 22 15.67 -12.27 7.40
CA GLY A 22 15.31 -13.56 8.00
C GLY A 22 15.47 -14.73 7.03
N GLU A 23 15.04 -14.55 5.78
CA GLU A 23 15.19 -15.54 4.70
C GLU A 23 16.66 -15.82 4.33
N LEU A 24 17.55 -14.84 4.56
CA LEU A 24 19.00 -15.01 4.43
C LEU A 24 19.67 -15.64 5.68
N GLY A 25 18.88 -16.00 6.70
CA GLY A 25 19.36 -16.67 7.90
C GLY A 25 19.88 -15.72 8.99
N HIS A 26 19.65 -14.41 8.87
CA HIS A 26 19.93 -13.48 9.96
C HIS A 26 18.86 -13.58 11.06
N LYS A 27 19.26 -13.37 12.32
CA LYS A 27 18.32 -13.21 13.44
C LYS A 27 18.00 -11.73 13.56
N VAL A 28 16.73 -11.36 13.33
CA VAL A 28 16.29 -9.96 13.34
C VAL A 28 15.41 -9.70 14.56
N ASP A 29 15.86 -8.81 15.44
CA ASP A 29 15.07 -8.29 16.56
C ASP A 29 14.59 -6.87 16.22
N ILE A 30 13.32 -6.54 16.49
CA ILE A 30 12.72 -5.27 16.09
C ILE A 30 12.22 -4.51 17.31
N HIS A 31 12.68 -3.27 17.46
CA HIS A 31 12.24 -2.39 18.54
C HIS A 31 11.76 -1.04 18.01
N ILE A 32 10.52 -0.71 18.37
CA ILE A 32 9.90 0.58 18.10
C ILE A 32 10.17 1.48 19.31
N THR A 33 10.95 2.55 19.12
CA THR A 33 11.27 3.48 20.20
C THR A 33 11.59 4.87 19.68
N GLU A 34 11.12 5.87 20.41
CA GLU A 34 11.46 7.28 20.24
C GLU A 34 12.20 7.85 21.47
N SER A 35 12.84 6.99 22.27
CA SER A 35 13.54 7.37 23.50
C SER A 35 14.98 6.88 23.49
N GLU A 36 15.92 7.82 23.70
CA GLU A 36 17.36 7.56 23.84
C GLU A 36 17.65 6.56 24.97
N GLU A 37 17.07 6.77 26.16
CA GLU A 37 17.26 5.86 27.30
C GLU A 37 16.82 4.43 26.96
N LYS A 38 15.70 4.28 26.25
CA LYS A 38 15.23 2.97 25.80
C LYS A 38 16.17 2.36 24.76
N MET A 39 16.66 3.14 23.79
CA MET A 39 17.61 2.65 22.78
C MET A 39 18.86 2.06 23.43
N ILE A 40 19.45 2.79 24.38
CA ILE A 40 20.66 2.33 25.09
C ILE A 40 20.37 0.99 25.80
N LYS A 41 19.29 0.90 26.57
CA LYS A 41 18.89 -0.34 27.27
C LYS A 41 18.66 -1.52 26.33
N ILE A 42 18.04 -1.28 25.18
CA ILE A 42 17.76 -2.31 24.17
C ILE A 42 19.09 -2.82 23.58
N VAL A 43 19.99 -1.92 23.20
CA VAL A 43 21.30 -2.30 22.63
C VAL A 43 22.13 -3.08 23.65
N ASP A 44 22.20 -2.60 24.90
CA ASP A 44 22.93 -3.28 25.97
C ASP A 44 22.40 -4.69 26.26
N HIS A 45 21.08 -4.87 26.14
CA HIS A 45 20.42 -6.17 26.32
C HIS A 45 20.70 -7.13 25.15
N HIS A 46 20.49 -6.68 23.91
CA HIS A 46 20.57 -7.54 22.72
C HIS A 46 22.01 -7.84 22.28
N LYS A 47 22.96 -6.91 22.52
CA LYS A 47 24.35 -6.99 22.06
C LYS A 47 24.45 -7.41 20.58
N PRO A 48 23.87 -6.63 19.66
CA PRO A 48 23.78 -7.00 18.26
C PRO A 48 25.14 -6.98 17.56
N ASP A 49 25.25 -7.74 16.47
CA ASP A 49 26.42 -7.68 15.59
C ASP A 49 26.34 -6.44 14.68
N LEU A 50 25.11 -6.03 14.32
CA LEU A 50 24.80 -4.88 13.48
C LEU A 50 23.48 -4.24 13.93
N ILE A 51 23.40 -2.91 13.91
CA ILE A 51 22.15 -2.16 14.07
C ILE A 51 21.71 -1.63 12.71
N LEU A 52 20.43 -1.80 12.37
CA LEU A 52 19.82 -1.23 11.17
C LEU A 52 18.67 -0.29 11.56
N ALA A 53 18.71 0.94 11.07
CA ALA A 53 17.67 1.94 11.22
C ALA A 53 16.99 2.17 9.86
N PRO A 54 15.98 1.34 9.49
CA PRO A 54 15.31 1.45 8.20
C PRO A 54 14.36 2.67 8.14
N PHE A 55 13.91 3.17 9.28
CA PHE A 55 13.04 4.34 9.38
C PHE A 55 13.15 4.95 10.77
N LEU A 56 13.87 6.06 10.92
CA LEU A 56 14.07 6.71 12.21
C LEU A 56 13.93 8.23 12.09
N LYS A 57 13.15 8.82 13.01
CA LYS A 57 12.94 10.28 13.07
C LYS A 57 13.84 10.99 14.07
N MET A 58 14.61 10.25 14.85
CA MET A 58 15.48 10.78 15.88
C MET A 58 16.92 10.32 15.68
N ALA A 59 17.86 11.07 16.22
CA ALA A 59 19.26 10.68 16.21
C ALA A 59 19.49 9.44 17.08
N ILE A 60 20.41 8.58 16.65
CA ILE A 60 20.90 7.47 17.47
C ILE A 60 21.94 8.03 18.45
N PRO A 61 21.86 7.71 19.76
CA PRO A 61 22.80 8.21 20.76
C PRO A 61 24.26 7.90 20.42
N ARG A 62 25.15 8.85 20.74
CA ARG A 62 26.61 8.72 20.55
C ARG A 62 27.20 7.48 21.22
N SER A 63 26.71 7.15 22.41
CA SER A 63 27.09 5.94 23.14
C SER A 63 26.82 4.65 22.38
N ILE A 64 25.90 4.65 21.41
CA ILE A 64 25.57 3.48 20.60
C ILE A 64 26.46 3.43 19.36
N TRP A 65 26.43 4.46 18.51
CA TRP A 65 27.12 4.40 17.21
C TRP A 65 28.65 4.49 17.30
N GLN A 66 29.21 4.92 18.44
CA GLN A 66 30.66 4.79 18.68
C GLN A 66 31.10 3.36 19.03
N ASN A 67 30.19 2.51 19.51
CA ASN A 67 30.50 1.16 19.98
C ASN A 67 29.96 0.05 19.07
N TYR A 68 28.99 0.37 18.21
CA TYR A 68 28.36 -0.56 17.27
C TYR A 68 28.39 0.01 15.85
N THR A 69 28.44 -0.88 14.86
CA THR A 69 28.16 -0.49 13.47
C THR A 69 26.66 -0.26 13.33
N VAL A 70 26.28 0.89 12.78
CA VAL A 70 24.89 1.33 12.70
C VAL A 70 24.60 1.82 11.30
N PHE A 71 23.75 1.10 10.60
CA PHE A 71 23.29 1.44 9.26
C PHE A 71 22.04 2.31 9.35
N ILE A 72 22.09 3.50 8.78
CA ILE A 72 20.94 4.38 8.58
C ILE A 72 20.53 4.30 7.12
N VAL A 73 19.25 3.99 6.87
CA VAL A 73 18.70 3.99 5.52
C VAL A 73 18.16 5.39 5.20
N HIS A 74 18.85 6.10 4.33
CA HIS A 74 18.47 7.43 3.90
C HIS A 74 17.78 7.39 2.52
N PRO A 75 16.54 7.89 2.38
CA PRO A 75 15.81 7.91 1.10
C PRO A 75 16.31 9.06 0.19
N GLY A 76 17.62 9.11 -0.04
CA GLY A 76 18.34 10.10 -0.85
C GLY A 76 19.54 9.48 -1.57
N ILE A 77 19.93 10.12 -2.67
CA ILE A 77 21.18 9.82 -3.39
C ILE A 77 22.41 10.10 -2.53
N LYS A 78 23.59 9.61 -2.93
CA LYS A 78 24.85 9.87 -2.21
C LYS A 78 25.04 11.36 -1.94
N GLY A 79 25.34 11.68 -0.68
CA GLY A 79 25.58 13.03 -0.18
C GLY A 79 24.34 13.88 0.11
N ASP A 80 23.13 13.40 -0.23
CA ASP A 80 21.90 14.07 0.16
C ASP A 80 21.67 13.88 1.66
N ARG A 81 21.28 14.96 2.34
CA ARG A 81 21.12 14.97 3.81
C ARG A 81 19.84 15.69 4.21
N GLY A 82 19.25 15.26 5.31
CA GLY A 82 18.16 15.93 6.00
C GLY A 82 16.82 15.20 5.91
N PRO A 83 15.84 15.60 6.74
CA PRO A 83 14.65 14.79 7.02
C PRO A 83 13.54 14.87 5.96
N SER A 84 13.78 15.50 4.81
CA SER A 84 12.75 15.80 3.80
C SER A 84 13.25 15.53 2.37
N SER A 85 14.18 14.59 2.22
CA SER A 85 14.84 14.26 0.94
C SER A 85 13.88 13.97 -0.20
N LEU A 86 12.97 13.01 0.01
CA LEU A 86 12.01 12.62 -1.03
C LEU A 86 10.99 13.73 -1.33
N ASP A 87 10.62 14.53 -0.32
CA ASP A 87 9.78 15.71 -0.49
C ASP A 87 10.44 16.73 -1.44
N TRP A 88 11.72 17.03 -1.22
CA TRP A 88 12.48 17.94 -2.10
C TRP A 88 12.71 17.36 -3.48
N ALA A 89 13.00 16.07 -3.60
CA ALA A 89 13.18 15.41 -4.88
C ALA A 89 11.93 15.55 -5.77
N ILE A 90 10.74 15.38 -5.19
CA ILE A 90 9.47 15.59 -5.89
C ILE A 90 9.26 17.07 -6.21
N MET A 91 9.47 17.97 -5.25
CA MET A 91 9.26 19.41 -5.43
C MET A 91 10.20 20.03 -6.49
N LYS A 92 11.40 19.48 -6.66
CA LYS A 92 12.40 19.88 -7.67
C LYS A 92 12.29 19.10 -8.98
N GLU A 93 11.37 18.14 -9.06
CA GLU A 93 11.15 17.30 -10.25
C GLU A 93 12.40 16.58 -10.73
N GLU A 94 13.22 16.12 -9.78
CA GLU A 94 14.42 15.34 -10.06
C GLU A 94 14.05 14.14 -10.95
N LYS A 95 14.84 13.87 -11.99
CA LYS A 95 14.59 12.76 -12.93
C LYS A 95 15.09 11.42 -12.39
N GLU A 96 16.13 11.49 -11.58
CA GLU A 96 16.73 10.35 -10.91
C GLU A 96 16.85 10.68 -9.42
N TRP A 97 16.59 9.68 -8.59
CA TRP A 97 16.81 9.75 -7.15
C TRP A 97 17.44 8.44 -6.65
N GLY A 98 17.50 8.22 -5.35
CA GLY A 98 18.15 7.02 -4.83
C GLY A 98 17.93 6.80 -3.34
N VAL A 99 18.57 5.74 -2.85
CA VAL A 99 18.68 5.39 -1.44
C VAL A 99 20.15 5.17 -1.12
N THR A 100 20.56 5.62 0.06
CA THR A 100 21.92 5.43 0.58
C THR A 100 21.86 4.77 1.95
N VAL A 101 22.69 3.75 2.17
CA VAL A 101 22.91 3.16 3.49
C VAL A 101 24.18 3.79 4.06
N LEU A 102 24.00 4.56 5.11
CA LEU A 102 25.03 5.39 5.75
C LEU A 102 25.43 4.77 7.09
N GLN A 103 26.68 4.97 7.49
CA GLN A 103 27.09 4.79 8.87
C GLN A 103 26.50 5.92 9.72
N ALA A 104 25.99 5.61 10.92
CA ALA A 104 25.60 6.67 11.86
C ALA A 104 26.82 7.46 12.35
N ASP A 105 26.68 8.78 12.44
CA ASP A 105 27.72 9.73 12.82
C ASP A 105 27.13 10.89 13.65
N GLU A 106 27.97 11.79 14.14
CA GLU A 106 27.60 12.97 14.94
C GLU A 106 26.74 13.95 14.14
N GLU A 107 27.05 14.15 12.86
CA GLU A 107 26.25 14.95 11.96
C GLU A 107 25.18 14.12 11.24
N MET A 108 23.92 14.60 11.25
CA MET A 108 22.80 13.92 10.60
C MET A 108 23.08 13.68 9.11
N ASP A 109 22.94 12.42 8.71
CA ASP A 109 23.15 11.88 7.35
C ASP A 109 24.54 12.16 6.76
N ALA A 110 25.54 12.49 7.59
CA ALA A 110 26.89 12.84 7.12
C ALA A 110 27.90 11.69 7.12
N GLY A 111 27.52 10.54 7.70
CA GLY A 111 28.45 9.44 7.88
C GLY A 111 28.85 8.74 6.58
N ASP A 112 29.91 7.96 6.67
CA ASP A 112 30.47 7.20 5.55
C ASP A 112 29.44 6.27 4.90
N ILE A 113 29.58 6.05 3.60
CA ILE A 113 28.60 5.36 2.76
C ILE A 113 28.95 3.88 2.66
N TRP A 114 28.05 3.00 3.11
CA TRP A 114 28.19 1.56 2.92
C TRP A 114 27.78 1.13 1.51
N SER A 115 26.66 1.65 1.01
CA SER A 115 26.13 1.35 -0.32
C SER A 115 25.10 2.40 -0.73
N SER A 116 24.79 2.45 -2.03
CA SER A 116 23.74 3.32 -2.56
C SER A 116 23.16 2.73 -3.83
N HIS A 117 21.88 2.97 -4.08
CA HIS A 117 21.23 2.54 -5.31
C HIS A 117 20.28 3.62 -5.84
N ASN A 118 20.44 3.98 -7.12
CA ASN A 118 19.62 5.00 -7.78
C ASN A 118 18.42 4.39 -8.52
N PHE A 119 17.39 5.20 -8.75
CA PHE A 119 16.21 4.83 -9.51
C PHE A 119 15.62 6.03 -10.26
N GLN A 120 14.86 5.75 -11.31
CA GLN A 120 14.15 6.77 -12.08
C GLN A 120 12.90 7.25 -11.33
N MET A 121 12.73 8.57 -11.25
CA MET A 121 11.60 9.19 -10.57
C MET A 121 10.35 9.12 -11.45
N ARG A 122 9.23 8.68 -10.86
CA ARG A 122 7.91 8.73 -11.48
C ARG A 122 7.08 9.90 -10.92
N PRO A 123 6.16 10.48 -11.72
CA PRO A 123 5.28 11.55 -11.26
C PRO A 123 4.12 10.99 -10.44
N ILE A 124 4.42 10.42 -9.27
CA ILE A 124 3.46 9.79 -8.35
C ILE A 124 3.64 10.33 -6.93
N SER A 125 2.77 9.93 -6.00
CA SER A 125 2.85 10.38 -4.61
C SER A 125 4.14 9.91 -3.92
N LYS A 126 4.60 10.69 -2.93
CA LYS A 126 5.75 10.33 -2.10
C LYS A 126 5.60 8.97 -1.46
N SER A 127 4.42 8.64 -0.93
CA SER A 127 4.18 7.34 -0.32
C SER A 127 4.23 6.17 -1.31
N CYS A 128 3.80 6.40 -2.56
CA CYS A 128 3.93 5.38 -3.60
C CYS A 128 5.41 5.19 -4.00
N LEU A 129 6.17 6.26 -4.25
CA LEU A 129 7.64 6.15 -4.45
C LEU A 129 8.33 5.42 -3.29
N TYR A 130 7.92 5.74 -2.05
CA TYR A 130 8.47 5.12 -0.86
C TYR A 130 8.24 3.60 -0.85
N ARG A 131 7.02 3.15 -1.15
CA ARG A 131 6.64 1.72 -1.15
C ARG A 131 7.20 0.92 -2.32
N HIS A 132 7.50 1.57 -3.44
CA HIS A 132 8.02 0.93 -4.64
C HIS A 132 9.53 1.18 -4.79
N GLU A 133 9.93 2.24 -5.49
CA GLU A 133 11.31 2.47 -5.92
C GLU A 133 12.28 2.60 -4.75
N VAL A 134 11.89 3.35 -3.71
CA VAL A 134 12.73 3.55 -2.52
C VAL A 134 12.89 2.24 -1.77
N THR A 135 11.79 1.53 -1.48
CA THR A 135 11.88 0.25 -0.75
C THR A 135 12.66 -0.80 -1.54
N ASN A 136 12.47 -0.91 -2.86
CA ASN A 136 13.27 -1.80 -3.71
C ASN A 136 14.77 -1.43 -3.65
N SER A 137 15.10 -0.16 -3.85
CA SER A 137 16.50 0.31 -3.86
C SER A 137 17.15 0.21 -2.48
N ALA A 138 16.38 0.44 -1.42
CA ALA A 138 16.80 0.25 -0.04
C ALA A 138 17.19 -1.20 0.22
N MET A 139 16.39 -2.18 -0.24
CA MET A 139 16.75 -3.58 -0.05
C MET A 139 18.02 -3.96 -0.80
N ILE A 140 18.19 -3.52 -2.05
CA ILE A 140 19.43 -3.73 -2.80
C ILE A 140 20.63 -3.15 -2.02
N ALA A 141 20.51 -1.91 -1.55
CA ALA A 141 21.57 -1.25 -0.81
C ALA A 141 21.84 -1.93 0.56
N ILE A 142 20.81 -2.33 1.31
CA ILE A 142 20.96 -3.03 2.60
C ILE A 142 21.70 -4.34 2.42
N HIS A 143 21.33 -5.15 1.42
CA HIS A 143 22.01 -6.42 1.12
C HIS A 143 23.48 -6.19 0.77
N GLU A 144 23.79 -5.21 -0.08
CA GLU A 144 25.16 -4.86 -0.43
C GLU A 144 25.97 -4.39 0.79
N ALA A 145 25.39 -3.53 1.63
CA ALA A 145 26.03 -3.01 2.84
C ALA A 145 26.35 -4.14 3.83
N ILE A 146 25.42 -5.05 4.05
CA ILE A 146 25.60 -6.22 4.91
C ILE A 146 26.71 -7.12 4.36
N GLN A 147 26.71 -7.42 3.05
CA GLN A 147 27.77 -8.22 2.43
C GLN A 147 29.16 -7.57 2.56
N LYS A 148 29.26 -6.24 2.44
CA LYS A 148 30.51 -5.50 2.66
C LYS A 148 30.95 -5.61 4.12
N PHE A 149 30.03 -5.42 5.05
CA PHE A 149 30.29 -5.53 6.48
C PHE A 149 30.80 -6.92 6.88
N GLU A 150 30.15 -7.98 6.41
CA GLU A 150 30.57 -9.38 6.67
C GLU A 150 31.97 -9.68 6.11
N LYS A 151 32.35 -9.04 5.00
CA LYS A 151 33.68 -9.16 4.39
C LYS A 151 34.74 -8.26 5.03
N GLY A 152 34.37 -7.45 6.03
CA GLY A 152 35.28 -6.49 6.68
C GLY A 152 35.68 -5.30 5.78
N VAL A 153 34.89 -5.03 4.73
CA VAL A 153 35.08 -3.85 3.88
C VAL A 153 34.65 -2.61 4.66
N LYS A 154 35.46 -1.54 4.62
CA LYS A 154 35.11 -0.27 5.26
C LYS A 154 34.18 0.56 4.37
N PRO A 155 33.29 1.38 4.95
CA PRO A 155 32.45 2.29 4.17
C PRO A 155 33.31 3.35 3.46
N GLU A 156 32.78 3.89 2.37
CA GLU A 156 33.38 4.96 1.57
C GLU A 156 33.21 6.30 2.29
N PRO A 157 34.30 7.06 2.57
CA PRO A 157 34.18 8.38 3.17
C PRO A 157 33.32 9.33 2.32
N LEU A 158 32.40 10.04 2.96
CA LEU A 158 31.62 11.06 2.27
C LEU A 158 32.52 12.26 1.93
N ASN A 159 32.85 12.42 0.64
CA ASN A 159 33.69 13.51 0.16
C ASN A 159 32.96 14.37 -0.88
N TYR A 160 32.59 15.59 -0.50
CA TYR A 160 31.91 16.54 -1.39
C TYR A 160 32.82 17.13 -2.49
N ASP A 161 34.14 16.95 -2.43
CA ASP A 161 35.04 17.31 -3.54
C ASP A 161 34.95 16.31 -4.71
N ASN A 162 34.34 15.13 -4.49
CA ASN A 162 34.09 14.17 -5.56
C ASN A 162 32.88 14.61 -6.40
N SER A 163 33.12 14.87 -7.70
CA SER A 163 32.08 15.30 -8.65
C SER A 163 30.94 14.30 -8.86
N GLU A 164 31.11 13.03 -8.46
CA GLU A 164 30.05 12.01 -8.51
C GLU A 164 29.01 12.19 -7.38
N ILE A 165 29.36 12.91 -6.31
CA ILE A 165 28.45 13.21 -5.19
C ILE A 165 27.56 14.40 -5.57
N LYS A 166 26.34 14.08 -6.03
CA LYS A 166 25.35 15.08 -6.46
C LYS A 166 24.45 15.57 -5.33
N GLY A 167 24.34 14.81 -4.26
CA GLY A 167 23.51 15.16 -3.12
C GLY A 167 24.09 16.29 -2.28
N ARG A 168 23.25 16.93 -1.47
CA ARG A 168 23.64 18.02 -0.55
C ARG A 168 22.72 18.05 0.66
N LEU A 169 23.11 18.80 1.69
CA LEU A 169 22.21 19.13 2.79
C LEU A 169 21.00 19.92 2.29
N GLN A 170 19.81 19.40 2.57
CA GLN A 170 18.54 20.07 2.34
C GLN A 170 17.98 20.60 3.65
N ALA A 171 17.38 21.80 3.60
CA ALA A 171 16.60 22.29 4.72
C ALA A 171 15.37 21.41 4.96
N SER A 172 14.85 21.34 6.18
CA SER A 172 13.53 20.70 6.40
C SER A 172 12.46 21.47 5.64
N ILE A 173 11.60 20.75 4.90
CA ILE A 173 10.50 21.37 4.16
C ILE A 173 9.45 21.92 5.13
N LYS A 174 9.00 23.16 4.92
CA LYS A 174 8.02 23.85 5.75
C LYS A 174 6.67 23.90 5.05
N THR A 175 5.59 24.18 5.81
CA THR A 175 4.25 24.34 5.23
C THR A 175 4.22 25.38 4.11
N LYS A 176 4.91 26.51 4.29
CA LYS A 176 5.01 27.59 3.29
C LYS A 176 5.62 27.14 1.97
N ASP A 177 6.49 26.12 1.99
CA ASP A 177 7.16 25.63 0.78
C ASP A 177 6.21 24.76 -0.05
N ARG A 178 5.07 24.34 0.52
CA ARG A 178 4.02 23.57 -0.15
C ARG A 178 2.72 24.35 -0.38
N THR A 179 2.70 25.65 -0.07
CA THR A 179 1.50 26.48 -0.28
C THR A 179 1.06 26.41 -1.73
N ILE A 180 -0.24 26.21 -1.94
CA ILE A 180 -0.85 26.18 -3.27
C ILE A 180 -1.27 27.61 -3.63
N ASP A 181 -0.86 28.05 -4.81
CA ASP A 181 -1.53 29.12 -5.54
C ASP A 181 -2.40 28.46 -6.61
N TRP A 182 -3.72 28.63 -6.51
CA TRP A 182 -4.68 28.01 -7.43
C TRP A 182 -4.60 28.57 -8.85
N ASN A 183 -3.94 29.73 -9.06
CA ASN A 183 -3.63 30.24 -10.39
C ASN A 183 -2.43 29.55 -11.05
N SER A 184 -1.72 28.67 -10.32
CA SER A 184 -0.67 27.83 -10.90
C SER A 184 -1.26 26.75 -11.81
N SER A 185 -0.41 26.13 -12.63
CA SER A 185 -0.77 24.96 -13.43
C SER A 185 -1.18 23.77 -12.57
N SER A 186 -2.00 22.90 -13.14
CA SER A 186 -2.45 21.64 -12.54
C SER A 186 -1.27 20.78 -12.10
N ASP A 187 -0.24 20.68 -12.93
CA ASP A 187 0.95 19.87 -12.65
C ASP A 187 1.75 20.42 -11.45
N GLU A 188 1.86 21.74 -11.31
CA GLU A 188 2.54 22.37 -10.17
C GLU A 188 1.78 22.12 -8.86
N ILE A 189 0.45 22.20 -8.88
CA ILE A 189 -0.39 21.94 -7.70
C ILE A 189 -0.34 20.45 -7.32
N ILE A 190 -0.47 19.56 -8.32
CA ILE A 190 -0.36 18.11 -8.13
C ILE A 190 0.99 17.74 -7.53
N LYS A 191 2.09 18.33 -8.01
CA LYS A 191 3.44 18.11 -7.47
C LYS A 191 3.52 18.39 -5.97
N ARG A 192 2.96 19.53 -5.52
CA ARG A 192 2.93 19.90 -4.09
C ARG A 192 2.15 18.90 -3.26
N ILE A 193 0.98 18.47 -3.76
CA ILE A 193 0.15 17.46 -3.07
C ILE A 193 0.89 16.11 -3.01
N ARG A 194 1.47 15.66 -4.12
CA ARG A 194 2.25 14.41 -4.21
C ARG A 194 3.44 14.40 -3.24
N ALA A 195 4.17 15.50 -3.09
CA ALA A 195 5.27 15.62 -2.15
C ALA A 195 4.82 15.49 -0.68
N ALA A 196 3.57 15.84 -0.37
CA ALA A 196 3.00 15.78 0.97
C ALA A 196 2.12 14.53 1.23
N ASP A 197 1.95 13.64 0.24
CA ASP A 197 1.07 12.47 0.32
C ASP A 197 1.90 11.21 0.63
N SER A 198 1.70 10.52 1.75
CA SER A 198 0.49 10.46 2.58
C SER A 198 0.55 11.27 3.89
N ASN A 199 1.66 11.95 4.13
CA ASN A 199 1.88 12.83 5.28
C ASN A 199 2.90 13.94 4.92
N PRO A 200 2.68 15.20 5.34
CA PRO A 200 1.63 15.67 6.23
C PRO A 200 0.32 16.09 5.55
N GLY A 201 0.27 16.09 4.21
CA GLY A 201 -0.75 16.75 3.40
C GLY A 201 -0.45 18.24 3.17
N VAL A 202 -1.02 18.81 2.12
CA VAL A 202 -0.87 20.26 1.83
C VAL A 202 -1.99 21.02 2.49
N LEU A 203 -1.66 22.06 3.28
CA LEU A 203 -2.65 22.92 3.92
C LEU A 203 -3.25 23.88 2.89
N ASP A 204 -4.57 23.95 2.83
CA ASP A 204 -5.30 24.87 1.96
C ASP A 204 -6.71 25.13 2.54
N GLN A 205 -7.37 26.19 2.07
CA GLN A 205 -8.72 26.57 2.49
C GLN A 205 -9.78 26.18 1.45
N ILE A 206 -10.78 25.45 1.94
CA ILE A 206 -11.97 25.09 1.16
C ILE A 206 -13.18 25.66 1.88
N LEU A 207 -13.92 26.56 1.22
CA LEU A 207 -15.09 27.24 1.79
C LEU A 207 -14.79 27.89 3.16
N GLY A 208 -13.64 28.56 3.26
CA GLY A 208 -13.17 29.28 4.46
C GLY A 208 -12.67 28.40 5.60
N VAL A 209 -12.52 27.08 5.40
CA VAL A 209 -12.05 26.14 6.43
C VAL A 209 -10.73 25.48 6.00
N ASP A 210 -9.78 25.41 6.93
CA ASP A 210 -8.47 24.78 6.72
C ASP A 210 -8.58 23.26 6.65
N TYR A 211 -8.10 22.69 5.56
CA TYR A 211 -7.94 21.25 5.37
C TYR A 211 -6.55 20.90 4.88
N ARG A 212 -6.16 19.64 5.07
CA ARG A 212 -5.00 19.05 4.39
C ARG A 212 -5.43 18.16 3.24
N LEU A 213 -4.82 18.36 2.08
CA LEU A 213 -5.17 17.75 0.80
C LEU A 213 -4.28 16.55 0.48
N PHE A 214 -4.86 15.50 -0.08
CA PHE A 214 -4.20 14.25 -0.48
C PHE A 214 -4.85 13.64 -1.73
N GLY A 215 -4.11 12.74 -2.41
CA GLY A 215 -4.61 11.98 -3.55
C GLY A 215 -5.03 12.86 -4.71
N ALA A 216 -4.05 13.59 -5.29
CA ALA A 216 -4.29 14.47 -6.42
C ALA A 216 -4.19 13.74 -7.77
N HIS A 217 -5.19 13.94 -8.63
CA HIS A 217 -5.21 13.43 -10.00
C HIS A 217 -5.52 14.57 -10.98
N LYS A 218 -4.95 14.50 -12.18
CA LYS A 218 -5.21 15.48 -13.23
C LYS A 218 -6.61 15.29 -13.82
N GLU A 219 -7.21 16.37 -14.29
CA GLU A 219 -8.51 16.40 -14.96
C GLU A 219 -8.37 17.11 -16.31
N GLY A 220 -8.74 16.42 -17.40
CA GLY A 220 -8.49 16.89 -18.76
C GLY A 220 -9.63 17.68 -19.43
N LEU A 221 -10.87 17.57 -18.94
CA LEU A 221 -12.04 18.23 -19.55
C LEU A 221 -12.66 19.31 -18.67
N LEU A 222 -12.83 19.05 -17.38
CA LEU A 222 -13.51 19.99 -16.49
C LEU A 222 -12.63 21.23 -16.26
N LYS A 223 -13.28 22.40 -16.31
CA LYS A 223 -12.65 23.71 -16.14
C LYS A 223 -13.59 24.62 -15.36
N GLY A 224 -13.02 25.61 -14.68
CA GLY A 224 -13.73 26.63 -13.91
C GLY A 224 -12.78 27.78 -13.58
N GLU A 225 -13.19 28.66 -12.68
CA GLU A 225 -12.30 29.70 -12.16
C GLU A 225 -11.27 29.11 -11.19
N ALA A 226 -10.03 29.59 -11.22
CA ALA A 226 -8.96 29.06 -10.37
C ALA A 226 -9.37 29.01 -8.89
N GLY A 227 -9.38 27.81 -8.30
CA GLY A 227 -9.79 27.56 -6.93
C GLY A 227 -11.27 27.26 -6.73
N GLU A 228 -12.10 27.27 -7.77
CA GLU A 228 -13.52 26.89 -7.75
C GLU A 228 -13.69 25.36 -7.57
N LEU A 229 -14.64 24.95 -6.73
CA LEU A 229 -15.11 23.55 -6.67
C LEU A 229 -16.10 23.30 -7.81
N ILE A 230 -15.78 22.37 -8.71
CA ILE A 230 -16.50 22.21 -9.98
C ILE A 230 -17.38 20.95 -10.02
N ALA A 231 -16.92 19.86 -9.40
CA ALA A 231 -17.63 18.58 -9.46
C ALA A 231 -17.26 17.66 -8.28
N HIS A 232 -17.99 16.56 -8.13
CA HIS A 232 -17.58 15.43 -7.29
C HIS A 232 -17.71 14.10 -8.05
N ARG A 233 -16.96 13.09 -7.61
CA ARG A 233 -16.98 11.72 -8.15
C ARG A 233 -16.40 10.76 -7.13
N ASP A 234 -17.12 9.68 -6.82
CA ASP A 234 -16.60 8.54 -6.04
C ASP A 234 -15.82 8.93 -4.76
N GLY A 235 -16.31 9.92 -4.01
CA GLY A 235 -15.67 10.40 -2.78
C GLY A 235 -14.70 11.57 -2.97
N ALA A 236 -14.29 11.87 -4.20
CA ALA A 236 -13.39 12.96 -4.56
C ALA A 236 -14.13 14.24 -4.94
N ILE A 237 -13.44 15.37 -4.81
CA ILE A 237 -13.86 16.68 -5.33
C ILE A 237 -12.95 17.11 -6.46
N CYS A 238 -13.49 17.77 -7.48
CA CYS A 238 -12.73 18.42 -8.54
C CYS A 238 -12.64 19.91 -8.25
N ARG A 239 -11.44 20.47 -8.42
CA ARG A 239 -11.17 21.89 -8.20
C ARG A 239 -10.38 22.47 -9.37
N ALA A 240 -10.82 23.62 -9.86
CA ALA A 240 -10.21 24.29 -10.99
C ALA A 240 -8.84 24.90 -10.62
N THR A 241 -7.95 24.94 -11.59
CA THR A 241 -6.58 25.46 -11.50
C THR A 241 -6.37 26.54 -12.56
N GLY A 242 -5.18 27.15 -12.63
CA GLY A 242 -4.90 28.20 -13.62
C GLY A 242 -4.95 27.75 -15.07
N ASP A 243 -4.83 26.44 -15.35
CA ASP A 243 -4.81 25.88 -16.70
C ASP A 243 -5.82 24.74 -16.95
N GLY A 244 -6.57 24.32 -15.93
CA GLY A 244 -7.48 23.18 -16.00
C GLY A 244 -8.15 22.88 -14.67
N ALA A 245 -8.05 21.64 -14.23
CA ALA A 245 -8.58 21.19 -12.96
C ALA A 245 -7.82 19.99 -12.39
N ILE A 246 -8.02 19.72 -11.11
CA ILE A 246 -7.51 18.53 -10.44
C ILE A 246 -8.58 17.90 -9.55
N TRP A 247 -8.55 16.58 -9.45
CA TRP A 247 -9.28 15.83 -8.45
C TRP A 247 -8.47 15.72 -7.16
N ILE A 248 -9.12 15.91 -6.03
CA ILE A 248 -8.58 15.67 -4.69
C ILE A 248 -9.45 14.60 -4.04
N THR A 249 -8.88 13.41 -3.83
CA THR A 249 -9.65 12.28 -3.32
C THR A 249 -9.88 12.34 -1.82
N HIS A 250 -8.93 12.90 -1.06
CA HIS A 250 -8.96 12.85 0.40
C HIS A 250 -8.62 14.17 1.07
N LEU A 251 -9.31 14.45 2.18
CA LEU A 251 -9.08 15.58 3.05
C LEU A 251 -8.83 15.13 4.49
N LYS A 252 -8.14 15.98 5.26
CA LYS A 252 -8.00 15.84 6.71
C LYS A 252 -8.15 17.19 7.39
N SER A 253 -9.13 17.33 8.29
CA SER A 253 -9.25 18.51 9.16
C SER A 253 -8.17 18.51 10.24
N LYS A 254 -7.91 19.67 10.88
CA LYS A 254 -6.79 19.86 11.82
C LYS A 254 -6.64 18.75 12.88
N ASN A 255 -7.75 18.33 13.48
CA ASN A 255 -7.79 17.27 14.51
C ASN A 255 -8.54 16.01 14.05
N GLY A 256 -8.92 15.94 12.78
CA GLY A 256 -9.67 14.82 12.24
C GLY A 256 -8.78 13.69 11.73
N ILE A 257 -9.43 12.72 11.11
CA ILE A 257 -8.80 11.61 10.41
C ILE A 257 -8.86 11.88 8.90
N LYS A 258 -8.03 11.18 8.13
CA LYS A 258 -8.02 11.34 6.67
C LYS A 258 -9.17 10.53 6.07
N LEU A 259 -10.03 11.19 5.30
CA LEU A 259 -11.26 10.61 4.74
C LEU A 259 -11.43 11.08 3.29
N PRO A 260 -12.29 10.41 2.49
CA PRO A 260 -12.69 10.94 1.20
C PRO A 260 -13.17 12.38 1.30
N ALA A 261 -12.87 13.20 0.30
CA ALA A 261 -13.14 14.63 0.34
C ALA A 261 -14.62 14.96 0.56
N THR A 262 -15.53 14.23 -0.09
CA THR A 262 -16.98 14.41 0.09
C THR A 262 -17.45 14.00 1.49
N GLU A 263 -16.80 13.03 2.13
CA GLU A 263 -17.12 12.62 3.52
C GLU A 263 -16.73 13.71 4.54
N VAL A 264 -15.67 14.47 4.25
CA VAL A 264 -15.24 15.60 5.09
C VAL A 264 -16.12 16.82 4.89
N LEU A 265 -16.53 17.08 3.64
CA LEU A 265 -17.30 18.27 3.28
C LEU A 265 -18.82 18.07 3.45
N LYS A 266 -19.30 16.82 3.41
CA LYS A 266 -20.70 16.42 3.58
C LYS A 266 -21.66 17.27 2.73
N GLU A 267 -22.63 17.92 3.37
CA GLU A 267 -23.63 18.78 2.73
C GLU A 267 -23.01 19.93 1.93
N LYS A 268 -21.76 20.33 2.20
CA LYS A 268 -21.08 21.37 1.40
C LYS A 268 -20.79 20.94 -0.04
N THR A 269 -20.96 19.67 -0.39
CA THR A 269 -20.85 19.19 -1.78
C THR A 269 -22.21 18.88 -2.41
N SER A 270 -23.34 19.15 -1.75
CA SER A 270 -24.68 18.81 -2.27
C SER A 270 -25.01 19.51 -3.59
N ASP A 271 -24.49 20.72 -3.76
CA ASP A 271 -24.76 21.56 -4.93
C ASP A 271 -23.73 21.33 -6.06
N LEU A 272 -22.68 20.53 -5.80
CA LEU A 272 -21.70 20.18 -6.81
C LEU A 272 -22.29 19.15 -7.78
N THR A 273 -21.98 19.29 -9.07
CA THR A 273 -22.41 18.31 -10.06
C THR A 273 -21.65 17.00 -9.89
N GLU A 274 -22.36 15.87 -9.85
CA GLU A 274 -21.74 14.56 -9.90
C GLU A 274 -21.25 14.25 -11.32
N SER A 275 -19.93 14.21 -11.51
CA SER A 275 -19.33 13.85 -12.79
C SER A 275 -19.18 12.33 -12.88
N LYS A 276 -20.26 11.60 -13.16
CA LYS A 276 -20.21 10.12 -13.22
C LYS A 276 -19.35 9.63 -14.37
N ILE A 277 -18.62 8.54 -14.14
CA ILE A 277 -17.91 7.78 -15.17
C ILE A 277 -18.10 6.29 -14.92
N SER A 278 -18.43 5.52 -15.95
CA SER A 278 -18.50 4.07 -15.83
C SER A 278 -17.11 3.46 -15.78
N PRO A 279 -16.88 2.37 -15.02
CA PRO A 279 -15.65 1.58 -15.08
C PRO A 279 -15.26 1.13 -16.49
N PHE A 280 -16.22 1.06 -17.41
CA PHE A 280 -16.05 0.63 -18.79
C PHE A 280 -15.78 1.77 -19.78
N ASP A 281 -15.91 3.02 -19.35
CA ASP A 281 -15.76 4.17 -20.25
C ASP A 281 -14.29 4.47 -20.53
N THR A 282 -13.99 4.81 -21.77
CA THR A 282 -12.72 5.44 -22.13
C THR A 282 -12.89 6.95 -22.02
N TYR A 283 -12.12 7.59 -21.13
CA TYR A 283 -12.23 9.02 -20.92
C TYR A 283 -11.59 9.82 -22.06
N LEU A 284 -12.39 10.63 -22.75
CA LEU A 284 -11.95 11.41 -23.93
C LEU A 284 -10.91 12.51 -23.59
N GLY A 285 -10.85 12.97 -22.33
CA GLY A 285 -9.90 13.99 -21.86
C GLY A 285 -8.49 13.50 -21.59
N LEU A 286 -8.15 12.26 -21.97
CA LEU A 286 -6.87 11.56 -21.73
C LEU A 286 -6.57 11.24 -20.25
N GLU A 287 -6.85 12.15 -19.30
CA GLU A 287 -6.59 11.97 -17.87
C GLU A 287 -7.79 12.40 -17.01
N THR A 288 -8.14 11.58 -16.01
CA THR A 288 -9.16 11.87 -14.99
C THR A 288 -8.96 10.97 -13.76
N PHE A 289 -9.58 11.30 -12.62
CA PHE A 289 -9.72 10.37 -11.50
C PHE A 289 -10.76 9.28 -11.81
N GLN A 290 -10.34 8.02 -11.72
CA GLN A 290 -11.19 6.84 -11.82
C GLN A 290 -10.55 5.73 -11.00
N GLU A 291 -11.16 5.37 -9.87
CA GLU A 291 -10.61 4.34 -8.99
C GLU A 291 -10.88 2.92 -9.51
N ILE A 292 -12.01 2.65 -10.18
CA ILE A 292 -12.30 1.35 -10.80
C ILE A 292 -12.28 1.49 -12.31
N LYS A 293 -11.42 0.72 -12.97
CA LYS A 293 -11.26 0.76 -14.43
C LYS A 293 -11.16 -0.64 -15.01
N PHE A 294 -11.97 -0.89 -16.02
CA PHE A 294 -11.92 -2.10 -16.83
C PHE A 294 -11.42 -1.77 -18.23
N HIS A 295 -10.48 -2.59 -18.72
CA HIS A 295 -10.14 -2.61 -20.13
C HIS A 295 -10.13 -4.04 -20.64
N GLN A 296 -10.52 -4.22 -21.90
CA GLN A 296 -10.58 -5.53 -22.53
C GLN A 296 -9.67 -5.54 -23.76
N GLU A 297 -8.85 -6.57 -23.85
CA GLU A 297 -8.01 -6.86 -25.01
C GLU A 297 -8.38 -8.24 -25.54
N LYS A 298 -9.08 -8.29 -26.68
CA LYS A 298 -9.66 -9.53 -27.22
C LYS A 298 -10.54 -10.21 -26.17
N LYS A 299 -10.16 -11.41 -25.68
CA LYS A 299 -10.89 -12.19 -24.67
C LYS A 299 -10.31 -12.08 -23.26
N VAL A 300 -9.33 -11.19 -23.05
CA VAL A 300 -8.77 -10.91 -21.73
C VAL A 300 -9.36 -9.59 -21.21
N GLY A 301 -10.00 -9.65 -20.04
CA GLY A 301 -10.41 -8.48 -19.29
C GLY A 301 -9.39 -8.15 -18.20
N PHE A 302 -9.11 -6.87 -17.99
CA PHE A 302 -8.23 -6.37 -16.94
C PHE A 302 -9.00 -5.36 -16.09
N LEU A 303 -9.10 -5.62 -14.79
CA LEU A 303 -9.84 -4.81 -13.83
C LEU A 303 -8.91 -4.28 -12.75
N SER A 304 -8.67 -2.97 -12.74
CA SER A 304 -7.96 -2.27 -11.66
C SER A 304 -8.94 -1.60 -10.70
N PHE A 305 -8.59 -1.59 -9.41
CA PHE A 305 -9.35 -0.93 -8.35
C PHE A 305 -8.38 -0.22 -7.40
N ASP A 306 -8.03 1.03 -7.73
CA ASP A 306 -7.01 1.83 -7.06
C ASP A 306 -7.59 2.64 -5.90
N PHE A 307 -8.08 1.91 -4.90
CA PHE A 307 -8.60 2.52 -3.68
C PHE A 307 -7.46 3.08 -2.84
N TYR A 308 -7.62 4.31 -2.34
CA TYR A 308 -6.56 5.01 -1.61
C TYR A 308 -6.11 4.21 -0.36
N ASN A 309 -4.81 3.93 -0.25
CA ASN A 309 -4.20 3.01 0.72
C ASN A 309 -4.75 1.56 0.72
N GLY A 310 -5.42 1.13 -0.35
CA GLY A 310 -6.04 -0.19 -0.47
C GLY A 310 -7.22 -0.42 0.48
N ALA A 311 -7.72 0.61 1.15
CA ALA A 311 -8.85 0.50 2.07
C ALA A 311 -10.17 0.48 1.28
N MET A 312 -11.02 -0.52 1.52
CA MET A 312 -12.22 -0.78 0.72
C MET A 312 -13.48 -0.46 1.53
N SER A 313 -14.13 0.66 1.24
CA SER A 313 -15.42 1.00 1.85
C SER A 313 -16.54 0.10 1.31
N LYS A 314 -17.67 0.06 2.01
CA LYS A 314 -18.87 -0.65 1.55
C LYS A 314 -19.25 -0.28 0.11
N ASP A 315 -19.31 1.01 -0.21
CA ASP A 315 -19.73 1.49 -1.53
C ASP A 315 -18.71 1.14 -2.63
N GLN A 316 -17.41 1.21 -2.31
CA GLN A 316 -16.35 0.75 -3.21
C GLN A 316 -16.45 -0.76 -3.49
N CYS A 317 -16.73 -1.58 -2.48
CA CYS A 317 -16.94 -3.01 -2.64
C CYS A 317 -18.17 -3.31 -3.51
N ILE A 318 -19.28 -2.59 -3.31
CA ILE A 318 -20.49 -2.72 -4.11
C ILE A 318 -20.22 -2.34 -5.56
N ARG A 319 -19.60 -1.17 -5.83
CA ARG A 319 -19.23 -0.77 -7.20
C ARG A 319 -18.32 -1.78 -7.88
N LEU A 320 -17.35 -2.35 -7.16
CA LEU A 320 -16.44 -3.35 -7.70
C LEU A 320 -17.16 -4.66 -8.01
N ARG A 321 -18.03 -5.12 -7.11
CA ARG A 321 -18.88 -6.31 -7.32
C ARG A 321 -19.77 -6.12 -8.55
N ASP A 322 -20.45 -4.98 -8.65
CA ASP A 322 -21.36 -4.68 -9.75
C ASP A 322 -20.59 -4.59 -11.08
N THR A 323 -19.36 -4.08 -11.06
CA THR A 323 -18.45 -4.11 -12.21
C THR A 323 -18.15 -5.55 -12.65
N ILE A 324 -17.87 -6.46 -11.71
CA ILE A 324 -17.62 -7.87 -12.00
C ILE A 324 -18.88 -8.55 -12.58
N LEU A 325 -20.06 -8.24 -12.05
CA LEU A 325 -21.33 -8.74 -12.58
C LEU A 325 -21.58 -8.30 -14.03
N GLU A 326 -21.20 -7.07 -14.39
CA GLU A 326 -21.26 -6.61 -15.78
C GLU A 326 -20.16 -7.24 -16.66
N ILE A 327 -18.96 -7.45 -16.12
CA ILE A 327 -17.87 -8.16 -16.82
C ILE A 327 -18.29 -9.58 -17.19
N LYS A 328 -19.02 -10.28 -16.30
CA LYS A 328 -19.53 -11.64 -16.54
C LYS A 328 -20.39 -11.76 -17.81
N LYS A 329 -20.96 -10.65 -18.29
CA LYS A 329 -21.81 -10.61 -19.50
C LYS A 329 -21.01 -10.34 -20.79
N ARG A 330 -19.69 -10.08 -20.69
CA ARG A 330 -18.83 -9.73 -21.84
C ARG A 330 -18.19 -10.99 -22.44
N ASP A 331 -17.77 -10.90 -23.71
CA ASP A 331 -16.97 -11.96 -24.37
C ASP A 331 -15.52 -11.94 -23.89
N ILE A 332 -15.31 -12.43 -22.66
CA ILE A 332 -14.00 -12.69 -22.08
C ILE A 332 -13.94 -14.13 -21.55
N ASN A 333 -12.75 -14.72 -21.56
CA ASN A 333 -12.49 -16.04 -20.97
C ASN A 333 -11.40 -16.01 -19.89
N VAL A 334 -10.68 -14.88 -19.76
CA VAL A 334 -9.71 -14.61 -18.70
C VAL A 334 -10.00 -13.23 -18.11
N LEU A 335 -10.08 -13.12 -16.78
CA LEU A 335 -10.17 -11.86 -16.05
C LEU A 335 -8.94 -11.70 -15.16
N VAL A 336 -8.17 -10.64 -15.38
CA VAL A 336 -7.04 -10.24 -14.54
C VAL A 336 -7.52 -9.16 -13.57
N LEU A 337 -7.56 -9.48 -12.29
CA LEU A 337 -7.71 -8.51 -11.21
C LEU A 337 -6.32 -7.90 -10.95
N LEU A 338 -6.17 -6.61 -11.23
CA LEU A 338 -4.91 -5.86 -11.04
C LEU A 338 -4.81 -5.20 -9.66
N GLY A 339 -5.94 -5.02 -8.97
CA GLY A 339 -6.01 -4.30 -7.72
C GLY A 339 -5.54 -2.85 -7.82
N GLY A 340 -5.19 -2.27 -6.68
CA GLY A 340 -4.51 -0.97 -6.65
C GLY A 340 -3.04 -1.11 -7.07
N HIS A 341 -2.54 -0.09 -7.76
CA HIS A 341 -1.17 -0.13 -8.28
C HIS A 341 -0.13 0.03 -7.16
N ASP A 342 -0.53 0.71 -6.08
CA ASP A 342 0.31 1.01 -4.91
C ASP A 342 0.15 -0.05 -3.81
N ILE A 343 -1.10 -0.34 -3.46
CA ILE A 343 -1.50 -1.37 -2.51
C ILE A 343 -2.60 -2.17 -3.17
N TRP A 344 -2.47 -3.49 -3.21
CA TRP A 344 -3.46 -4.37 -3.80
C TRP A 344 -4.82 -4.20 -3.10
N SER A 345 -4.83 -4.42 -1.78
CA SER A 345 -5.96 -4.19 -0.87
C SER A 345 -5.52 -4.44 0.57
N ASN A 346 -6.10 -3.71 1.52
CA ASN A 346 -5.97 -3.90 2.96
C ASN A 346 -7.29 -4.34 3.63
N GLY A 347 -8.32 -4.66 2.84
CA GLY A 347 -9.64 -5.03 3.35
C GLY A 347 -10.48 -3.82 3.77
N ILE A 348 -11.27 -3.98 4.84
CA ILE A 348 -12.27 -2.99 5.30
C ILE A 348 -11.71 -1.57 5.51
N HIS A 349 -12.54 -0.56 5.26
CA HIS A 349 -12.13 0.84 5.34
C HIS A 349 -12.25 1.42 6.76
N LEU A 350 -11.25 1.12 7.59
CA LEU A 350 -11.23 1.50 9.01
C LEU A 350 -11.48 2.99 9.28
N ASN A 351 -11.04 3.90 8.41
CA ASN A 351 -11.30 5.34 8.60
C ASN A 351 -12.78 5.71 8.37
N ILE A 352 -13.45 5.14 7.36
CA ILE A 352 -14.89 5.37 7.12
C ILE A 352 -15.69 4.78 8.28
N ILE A 353 -15.35 3.55 8.69
CA ILE A 353 -15.94 2.90 9.85
C ILE A 353 -15.79 3.78 11.10
N GLU A 354 -14.61 4.35 11.34
CA GLU A 354 -14.36 5.20 12.50
C GLU A 354 -15.10 6.55 12.43
N ASN A 355 -15.35 7.07 11.23
CA ASN A 355 -16.13 8.28 11.00
C ASN A 355 -17.64 8.07 11.15
N ALA A 356 -18.13 6.85 10.98
CA ALA A 356 -19.55 6.54 11.04
C ALA A 356 -20.15 6.79 12.43
N GLU A 357 -21.44 7.18 12.44
CA GLU A 357 -22.23 7.35 13.66
C GLU A 357 -22.33 6.01 14.42
N ASN A 358 -22.66 4.94 13.70
CA ASN A 358 -22.65 3.58 14.23
C ASN A 358 -21.50 2.76 13.60
N LYS A 359 -20.35 2.77 14.28
CA LYS A 359 -19.11 2.10 13.84
C LYS A 359 -19.27 0.58 13.74
N ALA A 360 -20.06 -0.03 14.62
CA ALA A 360 -20.32 -1.48 14.59
C ALA A 360 -21.15 -1.86 13.36
N GLN A 361 -22.21 -1.08 13.08
CA GLN A 361 -23.04 -1.28 11.90
C GLN A 361 -22.26 -1.04 10.60
N GLU A 362 -21.48 0.04 10.50
CA GLU A 362 -20.65 0.29 9.32
C GLU A 362 -19.59 -0.82 9.13
N SER A 363 -19.01 -1.36 10.21
CA SER A 363 -18.13 -2.53 10.12
C SER A 363 -18.86 -3.77 9.56
N TRP A 364 -20.07 -4.00 10.03
CA TRP A 364 -20.91 -5.13 9.61
C TRP A 364 -21.31 -5.05 8.14
N GLU A 365 -21.71 -3.87 7.68
CA GLU A 365 -22.08 -3.67 6.28
C GLU A 365 -20.86 -3.72 5.36
N ASN A 366 -19.73 -3.14 5.77
CA ASN A 366 -18.50 -3.18 4.99
C ASN A 366 -17.99 -4.61 4.81
N ILE A 367 -17.98 -5.44 5.86
CA ILE A 367 -17.50 -6.83 5.74
C ILE A 367 -18.44 -7.67 4.85
N ASN A 368 -19.75 -7.47 4.97
CA ASN A 368 -20.71 -8.15 4.10
C ASN A 368 -20.54 -7.76 2.63
N ALA A 369 -20.22 -6.49 2.35
CA ALA A 369 -19.95 -6.04 0.98
C ALA A 369 -18.66 -6.65 0.41
N ILE A 370 -17.62 -6.85 1.22
CA ILE A 370 -16.41 -7.59 0.79
C ILE A 370 -16.75 -9.06 0.54
N ASP A 371 -17.50 -9.71 1.43
CA ASP A 371 -17.95 -11.09 1.23
C ASP A 371 -18.77 -11.24 -0.06
N ASP A 372 -19.71 -10.32 -0.33
CA ASP A 372 -20.50 -10.34 -1.57
C ASP A 372 -19.60 -10.23 -2.81
N LEU A 373 -18.59 -9.34 -2.77
CA LEU A 373 -17.60 -9.21 -3.83
C LEU A 373 -16.81 -10.52 -4.06
N ILE A 374 -16.28 -11.11 -2.98
CA ILE A 374 -15.49 -12.35 -3.04
C ILE A 374 -16.36 -13.51 -3.53
N TYR A 375 -17.61 -13.57 -3.09
CA TYR A 375 -18.58 -14.57 -3.54
C TYR A 375 -18.77 -14.52 -5.06
N GLU A 376 -18.92 -13.33 -5.65
CA GLU A 376 -19.04 -13.22 -7.10
C GLU A 376 -17.79 -13.70 -7.84
N ILE A 377 -16.60 -13.37 -7.33
CA ILE A 377 -15.32 -13.82 -7.92
C ILE A 377 -15.20 -15.35 -7.92
N ILE A 378 -15.51 -15.99 -6.78
CA ILE A 378 -15.43 -17.45 -6.64
C ILE A 378 -16.38 -18.14 -7.63
N ASN A 379 -17.54 -17.54 -7.90
CA ASN A 379 -18.60 -18.12 -8.75
C ASN A 379 -18.56 -17.63 -10.21
N LEU A 380 -17.41 -17.15 -10.69
CA LEU A 380 -17.15 -16.96 -12.12
C LEU A 380 -16.85 -18.32 -12.78
N GLU A 381 -17.91 -19.00 -13.24
CA GLU A 381 -17.83 -20.36 -13.79
C GLU A 381 -17.22 -20.43 -15.20
N ASP A 382 -17.42 -19.41 -16.04
CA ASP A 382 -16.98 -19.42 -17.45
C ASP A 382 -15.72 -18.58 -17.70
N ILE A 383 -15.18 -17.94 -16.66
CA ILE A 383 -14.04 -17.03 -16.75
C ILE A 383 -12.96 -17.52 -15.80
N TYR A 384 -11.74 -17.68 -16.32
CA TYR A 384 -10.57 -17.97 -15.51
C TYR A 384 -10.02 -16.68 -14.89
N VAL A 385 -9.90 -16.63 -13.57
CA VAL A 385 -9.56 -15.42 -12.83
C VAL A 385 -8.10 -15.45 -12.38
N VAL A 386 -7.38 -14.38 -12.64
CA VAL A 386 -5.99 -14.17 -12.21
C VAL A 386 -5.93 -12.95 -11.28
N SER A 387 -5.50 -13.14 -10.04
CA SER A 387 -5.10 -12.03 -9.16
C SER A 387 -3.64 -11.68 -9.43
N ALA A 388 -3.39 -10.44 -9.84
CA ALA A 388 -2.05 -9.91 -10.12
C ALA A 388 -1.68 -8.85 -9.08
N MET A 389 -1.10 -9.27 -7.96
CA MET A 389 -0.80 -8.43 -6.81
C MET A 389 0.40 -7.52 -7.08
N GLN A 390 0.12 -6.28 -7.50
CA GLN A 390 1.12 -5.25 -7.84
C GLN A 390 1.81 -4.61 -6.63
N GLY A 391 1.09 -4.54 -5.51
CA GLY A 391 1.49 -3.91 -4.26
C GLY A 391 1.18 -4.78 -3.05
N ASN A 392 1.56 -4.29 -1.87
CA ASN A 392 1.31 -5.00 -0.61
C ASN A 392 -0.17 -5.30 -0.40
N ALA A 393 -0.46 -6.32 0.39
CA ALA A 393 -1.81 -6.63 0.83
C ALA A 393 -1.86 -7.01 2.31
N GLY A 394 -2.96 -6.68 2.97
CA GLY A 394 -3.17 -7.01 4.37
C GLY A 394 -4.61 -7.41 4.66
N ALA A 395 -4.78 -8.19 5.74
CA ALA A 395 -6.07 -8.68 6.21
C ALA A 395 -6.90 -9.24 5.04
N GLY A 396 -8.15 -8.81 4.91
CA GLY A 396 -9.09 -9.21 3.85
C GLY A 396 -8.59 -9.00 2.44
N GLY A 397 -7.64 -8.08 2.22
CA GLY A 397 -7.04 -7.87 0.91
C GLY A 397 -6.21 -9.06 0.42
N VAL A 398 -5.57 -9.81 1.31
CA VAL A 398 -4.88 -11.05 0.92
C VAL A 398 -5.91 -12.11 0.54
N LEU A 399 -6.98 -12.25 1.32
CA LEU A 399 -8.02 -13.26 1.08
C LEU A 399 -8.82 -12.97 -0.20
N LEU A 400 -9.07 -11.70 -0.50
CA LEU A 400 -9.61 -11.27 -1.79
C LEU A 400 -8.76 -11.78 -2.97
N ALA A 401 -7.43 -11.74 -2.86
CA ALA A 401 -6.57 -12.25 -3.92
C ALA A 401 -6.77 -13.76 -4.13
N LEU A 402 -6.95 -14.52 -3.05
CA LEU A 402 -7.11 -15.98 -3.07
C LEU A 402 -8.44 -16.45 -3.68
N ALA A 403 -9.40 -15.56 -3.88
CA ALA A 403 -10.65 -15.85 -4.57
C ALA A 403 -10.44 -16.19 -6.06
N ALA A 404 -9.30 -15.76 -6.63
CA ALA A 404 -8.92 -16.08 -8.00
C ALA A 404 -8.41 -17.52 -8.17
N ASP A 405 -8.46 -18.01 -9.41
CA ASP A 405 -7.94 -19.33 -9.78
C ASP A 405 -6.42 -19.37 -9.68
N THR A 406 -5.76 -18.28 -10.11
CA THR A 406 -4.32 -18.10 -9.98
C THR A 406 -4.00 -16.78 -9.29
N VAL A 407 -2.98 -16.78 -8.43
CA VAL A 407 -2.48 -15.61 -7.71
C VAL A 407 -1.00 -15.44 -8.01
N TYR A 408 -0.68 -14.33 -8.67
CA TYR A 408 0.68 -13.90 -8.93
C TYR A 408 0.99 -12.66 -8.12
N ALA A 409 2.21 -12.56 -7.60
CA ALA A 409 2.66 -11.39 -6.85
C ALA A 409 3.94 -10.79 -7.43
N ARG A 410 4.05 -9.47 -7.36
CA ARG A 410 5.31 -8.78 -7.66
C ARG A 410 6.35 -9.10 -6.59
N LYS A 411 7.60 -9.39 -6.98
CA LYS A 411 8.67 -9.67 -6.01
C LYS A 411 8.84 -8.53 -5.00
N GLY A 412 8.99 -8.91 -3.73
CA GLY A 412 9.28 -7.98 -2.64
C GLY A 412 8.07 -7.20 -2.12
N ILE A 413 6.84 -7.54 -2.52
CA ILE A 413 5.66 -7.09 -1.76
C ILE A 413 5.56 -7.85 -0.43
N VAL A 414 4.89 -7.24 0.53
CA VAL A 414 4.65 -7.82 1.86
C VAL A 414 3.17 -8.17 1.99
N LEU A 415 2.90 -9.38 2.50
CA LEU A 415 1.56 -9.88 2.77
C LEU A 415 1.35 -10.01 4.27
N ASN A 416 0.19 -9.56 4.75
CA ASN A 416 -0.26 -9.72 6.13
C ASN A 416 -1.58 -10.51 6.15
N PRO A 417 -1.56 -11.85 6.02
CA PRO A 417 -2.77 -12.69 5.90
C PRO A 417 -3.49 -12.93 7.24
N HIS A 418 -3.67 -11.88 8.05
CA HIS A 418 -4.18 -12.00 9.42
C HIS A 418 -4.98 -10.77 9.87
N TYR A 419 -5.79 -10.97 10.91
CA TYR A 419 -6.72 -9.96 11.44
C TYR A 419 -6.59 -9.79 12.96
N ARG A 420 -5.99 -10.75 13.68
CA ARG A 420 -6.05 -10.78 15.16
C ARG A 420 -5.39 -9.58 15.81
N ASN A 421 -4.39 -8.97 15.17
CA ASN A 421 -3.78 -7.72 15.64
C ASN A 421 -4.77 -6.54 15.66
N MET A 422 -5.89 -6.64 14.97
CA MET A 422 -7.00 -5.67 15.02
C MET A 422 -7.98 -6.02 16.14
N GLY A 423 -7.48 -6.17 17.37
CA GLY A 423 -8.30 -6.40 18.56
C GLY A 423 -9.00 -7.77 18.61
N GLY A 424 -8.33 -8.81 18.13
CA GLY A 424 -8.85 -10.18 18.11
C GLY A 424 -9.90 -10.44 17.02
N LEU A 425 -10.02 -9.53 16.05
CA LEU A 425 -10.93 -9.67 14.91
C LEU A 425 -10.72 -11.03 14.22
N TYR A 426 -11.82 -11.75 13.97
CA TYR A 426 -11.75 -13.09 13.39
C TYR A 426 -11.41 -13.09 11.89
N GLY A 427 -11.89 -12.09 11.15
CA GLY A 427 -11.87 -12.05 9.68
C GLY A 427 -13.10 -12.72 9.06
N SER A 428 -13.55 -12.24 7.90
CA SER A 428 -14.64 -12.85 7.12
C SER A 428 -14.46 -12.47 5.67
N GLU A 429 -13.95 -13.40 4.88
CA GLU A 429 -13.64 -13.19 3.46
C GLU A 429 -13.58 -14.56 2.78
N TYR A 430 -14.43 -15.49 3.24
CA TYR A 430 -14.34 -16.92 2.98
C TYR A 430 -12.97 -17.51 3.31
N TRP A 431 -12.26 -16.93 4.27
CA TRP A 431 -10.88 -17.31 4.55
C TRP A 431 -10.77 -18.75 5.05
N THR A 432 -11.80 -19.25 5.75
CA THR A 432 -11.87 -20.64 6.23
C THR A 432 -12.16 -21.64 5.09
N TYR A 433 -12.52 -21.15 3.90
CA TYR A 433 -12.58 -21.93 2.66
C TYR A 433 -11.32 -21.74 1.80
N LEU A 434 -10.93 -20.50 1.52
CA LEU A 434 -9.87 -20.15 0.57
C LEU A 434 -8.47 -20.48 1.09
N LEU A 435 -8.16 -20.13 2.34
CA LEU A 435 -6.81 -20.25 2.87
C LEU A 435 -6.40 -21.72 3.08
N PRO A 436 -7.21 -22.58 3.75
CA PRO A 436 -6.88 -24.01 3.87
C PRO A 436 -6.78 -24.74 2.53
N LYS A 437 -7.48 -24.29 1.48
CA LYS A 437 -7.40 -24.88 0.15
C LYS A 437 -6.04 -24.64 -0.53
N ARG A 438 -5.37 -23.53 -0.20
CA ARG A 438 -4.04 -23.17 -0.70
C ARG A 438 -2.93 -23.83 0.11
N VAL A 439 -2.96 -23.66 1.44
CA VAL A 439 -1.81 -23.98 2.31
C VAL A 439 -2.07 -25.15 3.28
N GLY A 440 -3.28 -25.71 3.29
CA GLY A 440 -3.72 -26.69 4.29
C GLY A 440 -4.14 -26.06 5.62
N PHE A 441 -4.98 -26.76 6.39
CA PHE A 441 -5.58 -26.24 7.63
C PHE A 441 -4.56 -25.79 8.69
N LYS A 442 -3.50 -26.57 8.91
CA LYS A 442 -2.50 -26.27 9.93
C LYS A 442 -1.77 -24.96 9.63
N LYS A 443 -1.32 -24.77 8.38
CA LYS A 443 -0.62 -23.56 7.97
C LYS A 443 -1.56 -22.36 7.92
N ALA A 444 -2.82 -22.57 7.48
CA ALA A 444 -3.83 -21.52 7.50
C ALA A 444 -4.03 -20.95 8.92
N LEU A 445 -4.14 -21.81 9.94
CA LEU A 445 -4.24 -21.39 11.34
C LEU A 445 -2.96 -20.70 11.84
N GLU A 446 -1.78 -21.22 11.49
CA GLU A 446 -0.50 -20.61 11.86
C GLU A 446 -0.37 -19.18 11.32
N LEU A 447 -0.74 -18.97 10.05
CA LEU A 447 -0.70 -17.65 9.41
C LEU A 447 -1.65 -16.66 10.08
N THR A 448 -2.88 -17.08 10.41
CA THR A 448 -3.89 -16.18 10.98
C THR A 448 -3.68 -15.90 12.47
N GLU A 449 -3.03 -16.80 13.22
CA GLU A 449 -2.79 -16.65 14.66
C GLU A 449 -1.41 -16.04 15.00
N SER A 450 -0.35 -16.36 14.24
CA SER A 450 1.00 -15.78 14.51
C SER A 450 1.09 -14.30 14.20
N CYS A 451 0.24 -13.82 13.28
CA CYS A 451 0.15 -12.42 12.86
C CYS A 451 1.47 -11.82 12.37
N LEU A 452 2.30 -12.65 11.74
CA LEU A 452 3.56 -12.22 11.13
C LEU A 452 3.33 -11.82 9.68
N ALA A 453 4.03 -10.76 9.27
CA ALA A 453 4.15 -10.40 7.86
C ALA A 453 5.02 -11.44 7.14
N ILE A 454 4.66 -11.77 5.89
CA ILE A 454 5.39 -12.72 5.06
C ILE A 454 5.75 -12.12 3.69
N GLY A 455 6.86 -12.59 3.12
CA GLY A 455 7.32 -12.19 1.79
C GLY A 455 6.74 -13.07 0.68
N THR A 456 6.90 -12.63 -0.56
CA THR A 456 6.42 -13.38 -1.73
C THR A 456 7.11 -14.73 -1.88
N ARG A 457 8.42 -14.81 -1.63
CA ARG A 457 9.17 -16.07 -1.69
C ARG A 457 8.56 -17.13 -0.76
N TYR A 458 8.44 -16.81 0.53
CA TYR A 458 7.83 -17.72 1.49
C TYR A 458 6.37 -18.07 1.11
N SER A 459 5.63 -17.10 0.58
CA SER A 459 4.25 -17.31 0.12
C SER A 459 4.16 -18.31 -1.03
N THR A 460 5.10 -18.27 -1.98
CA THR A 460 5.23 -19.26 -3.07
C THR A 460 5.64 -20.63 -2.51
N GLU A 461 6.61 -20.68 -1.59
CA GLU A 461 7.10 -21.93 -0.98
C GLU A 461 6.01 -22.70 -0.23
N ILE A 462 5.05 -22.00 0.39
CA ILE A 462 3.91 -22.63 1.08
C ILE A 462 2.66 -22.79 0.21
N CYS A 463 2.74 -22.46 -1.08
CA CYS A 463 1.62 -22.48 -2.04
C CYS A 463 0.47 -21.52 -1.70
N LEU A 464 0.74 -20.43 -0.95
CA LEU A 464 -0.25 -19.37 -0.71
C LEU A 464 -0.54 -18.60 -2.01
N ILE A 465 0.51 -18.34 -2.79
CA ILE A 465 0.45 -17.78 -4.14
C ILE A 465 1.08 -18.77 -5.13
N ASP A 466 0.77 -18.64 -6.41
CA ASP A 466 1.20 -19.59 -7.43
C ASP A 466 2.60 -19.28 -7.98
N ASP A 467 2.99 -18.00 -8.05
CA ASP A 467 4.31 -17.58 -8.54
C ASP A 467 4.60 -16.12 -8.13
N ASP A 468 5.88 -15.77 -8.05
CA ASP A 468 6.33 -14.40 -7.82
C ASP A 468 7.45 -13.96 -8.77
N PHE A 469 7.25 -12.83 -9.45
CA PHE A 469 8.17 -12.33 -10.48
C PHE A 469 8.07 -10.81 -10.61
N GLY A 470 9.02 -10.22 -11.33
CA GLY A 470 9.10 -8.79 -11.54
C GLY A 470 9.53 -8.01 -10.30
N LEU A 471 10.67 -7.30 -10.36
CA LEU A 471 11.06 -6.39 -9.28
C LEU A 471 10.37 -5.04 -9.43
N SER A 472 10.22 -4.57 -10.67
CA SER A 472 9.52 -3.32 -11.00
C SER A 472 8.05 -3.57 -11.34
N LEU A 473 7.22 -2.54 -11.17
CA LEU A 473 5.81 -2.59 -11.56
C LEU A 473 5.65 -2.92 -13.05
N LYS A 474 6.45 -2.26 -13.90
CA LYS A 474 6.43 -2.45 -15.35
C LYS A 474 6.75 -3.90 -15.75
N GLU A 475 7.84 -4.45 -15.20
CA GLU A 475 8.24 -5.83 -15.47
C GLU A 475 7.13 -6.82 -15.08
N PHE A 476 6.54 -6.63 -13.89
CA PHE A 476 5.43 -7.45 -13.42
C PHE A 476 4.22 -7.36 -14.35
N THR A 477 3.78 -6.15 -14.71
CA THR A 477 2.62 -5.96 -15.60
C THR A 477 2.86 -6.51 -17.01
N ASP A 478 4.08 -6.37 -17.54
CA ASP A 478 4.46 -6.90 -18.86
C ASP A 478 4.35 -8.45 -18.86
N ILE A 479 4.85 -9.11 -17.81
CA ILE A 479 4.76 -10.57 -17.66
C ILE A 479 3.30 -11.01 -17.45
N ILE A 480 2.52 -10.30 -16.64
CA ILE A 480 1.10 -10.61 -16.42
C ILE A 480 0.33 -10.52 -17.74
N ASN A 481 0.56 -9.48 -18.54
CA ASN A 481 -0.09 -9.32 -19.83
C ASN A 481 0.21 -10.52 -20.76
N GLN A 482 1.49 -10.91 -20.86
CA GLN A 482 1.90 -12.08 -21.64
C GLN A 482 1.26 -13.38 -21.14
N LYS A 483 1.28 -13.63 -19.82
CA LYS A 483 0.67 -14.82 -19.21
C LYS A 483 -0.84 -14.87 -19.45
N ALA A 484 -1.54 -13.75 -19.30
CA ALA A 484 -2.99 -13.67 -19.48
C ALA A 484 -3.40 -13.95 -20.94
N HIS A 485 -2.70 -13.35 -21.91
CA HIS A 485 -2.95 -13.63 -23.33
C HIS A 485 -2.56 -15.06 -23.72
N SER A 486 -1.45 -15.58 -23.21
CA SER A 486 -1.06 -16.98 -23.44
C SER A 486 -2.11 -17.95 -22.90
N LEU A 487 -2.65 -17.67 -21.71
CA LEU A 487 -3.70 -18.48 -21.09
C LEU A 487 -5.01 -18.42 -21.88
N SER A 488 -5.43 -17.21 -22.29
CA SER A 488 -6.66 -16.99 -23.07
C SER A 488 -6.66 -17.71 -24.41
N ASN A 489 -5.48 -17.87 -25.04
CA ASN A 489 -5.29 -18.58 -26.30
C ASN A 489 -4.90 -20.06 -26.12
N SER A 490 -4.74 -20.54 -24.88
CA SER A 490 -4.33 -21.92 -24.62
C SER A 490 -5.44 -22.91 -24.96
N THR A 491 -5.08 -24.04 -25.56
CA THR A 491 -6.00 -25.18 -25.76
C THR A 491 -6.47 -25.78 -24.43
N ASP A 492 -5.71 -25.58 -23.36
CA ASP A 492 -5.97 -26.18 -22.05
C ASP A 492 -6.97 -25.37 -21.21
N LEU A 493 -7.25 -24.11 -21.58
CA LEU A 493 -8.11 -23.21 -20.80
C LEU A 493 -9.50 -23.81 -20.55
N SER A 494 -10.09 -24.42 -21.58
CA SER A 494 -11.39 -25.09 -21.47
C SER A 494 -11.36 -26.22 -20.43
N SER A 495 -10.25 -26.96 -20.36
CA SER A 495 -10.07 -28.02 -19.38
C SER A 495 -9.86 -27.45 -17.98
N LEU A 496 -9.09 -26.36 -17.84
CA LEU A 496 -8.88 -25.68 -16.56
C LEU A 496 -10.20 -25.16 -15.98
N ILE A 497 -11.02 -24.50 -16.80
CA ILE A 497 -12.34 -23.99 -16.39
C ILE A 497 -13.26 -25.15 -15.99
N LYS A 498 -13.28 -26.23 -16.77
CA LYS A 498 -14.06 -27.43 -16.42
C LYS A 498 -13.63 -28.01 -15.07
N THR A 499 -12.33 -28.16 -14.85
CA THR A 499 -11.79 -28.67 -13.58
C THR A 499 -12.12 -27.75 -12.40
N LYS A 500 -11.99 -26.43 -12.55
CA LYS A 500 -12.42 -25.44 -11.55
C LYS A 500 -13.88 -25.67 -11.15
N ASN A 501 -14.77 -25.78 -12.14
CA ASN A 501 -16.21 -25.94 -11.91
C ASN A 501 -16.56 -27.28 -11.25
N GLU A 502 -15.87 -28.37 -11.63
CA GLU A 502 -16.03 -29.68 -10.98
C GLU A 502 -15.59 -29.63 -9.51
N ILE A 503 -14.47 -28.97 -9.21
CA ILE A 503 -14.01 -28.76 -7.84
C ILE A 503 -15.02 -27.91 -7.06
N ARG A 504 -15.48 -26.77 -7.61
CA ARG A 504 -16.47 -25.90 -6.95
C ARG A 504 -17.76 -26.66 -6.63
N LYS A 505 -18.30 -27.43 -7.58
CA LYS A 505 -19.49 -28.28 -7.36
C LYS A 505 -19.26 -29.30 -6.23
N ARG A 506 -18.08 -29.93 -6.18
CA ARG A 506 -17.72 -30.87 -5.11
C ARG A 506 -17.65 -30.16 -3.75
N ASP A 507 -16.94 -29.05 -3.66
CA ASP A 507 -16.80 -28.38 -2.37
C ASP A 507 -18.15 -27.81 -1.91
N GLU A 508 -19.00 -27.30 -2.83
CA GLU A 508 -20.36 -26.81 -2.49
C GLU A 508 -21.25 -27.92 -1.95
N ALA A 509 -21.15 -29.13 -2.51
CA ALA A 509 -21.86 -30.30 -2.00
C ALA A 509 -21.33 -30.77 -0.63
N PHE A 510 -20.03 -30.61 -0.36
CA PHE A 510 -19.43 -30.97 0.92
C PHE A 510 -19.75 -29.95 2.03
N LYS A 511 -19.51 -28.67 1.77
CA LYS A 511 -19.89 -27.56 2.64
C LYS A 511 -20.17 -26.32 1.76
N PRO A 512 -21.43 -25.86 1.69
CA PRO A 512 -21.80 -24.67 0.95
C PRO A 512 -20.98 -23.44 1.35
N LEU A 513 -20.64 -22.58 0.38
CA LEU A 513 -19.98 -21.29 0.67
C LEU A 513 -20.76 -20.49 1.73
N LYS A 514 -22.09 -20.54 1.66
CA LYS A 514 -22.97 -19.93 2.67
C LYS A 514 -22.63 -20.37 4.10
N ASN A 515 -22.32 -21.64 4.32
CA ASN A 515 -22.02 -22.16 5.65
C ASN A 515 -20.62 -21.72 6.14
N TYR A 516 -19.68 -21.46 5.23
CA TYR A 516 -18.40 -20.84 5.59
C TYR A 516 -18.62 -19.38 6.00
N ARG A 517 -19.33 -18.61 5.17
CA ARG A 517 -19.67 -17.21 5.46
C ARG A 517 -20.48 -17.04 6.74
N ASP A 518 -21.55 -17.81 6.94
CA ASP A 518 -22.37 -17.73 8.15
C ASP A 518 -21.53 -17.99 9.41
N HIS A 519 -20.59 -18.93 9.35
CA HIS A 519 -19.69 -19.22 10.47
C HIS A 519 -18.75 -18.05 10.78
N GLU A 520 -18.06 -17.54 9.75
CA GLU A 520 -17.15 -16.39 9.86
C GLU A 520 -17.89 -15.14 10.37
N LEU A 521 -19.04 -14.82 9.77
CA LEU A 521 -19.85 -13.67 10.14
C LEU A 521 -20.46 -13.78 11.55
N ASN A 522 -20.80 -14.98 12.03
CA ASN A 522 -21.25 -15.14 13.41
C ASN A 522 -20.16 -14.74 14.42
N LEU A 523 -18.90 -15.05 14.13
CA LEU A 523 -17.77 -14.66 14.98
C LEU A 523 -17.46 -13.16 14.83
N MET A 524 -17.49 -12.63 13.61
CA MET A 524 -17.34 -11.18 13.37
C MET A 524 -18.44 -10.36 14.05
N LYS A 525 -19.67 -10.86 14.10
CA LYS A 525 -20.78 -10.21 14.81
C LYS A 525 -20.48 -10.06 16.30
N ILE A 526 -19.82 -11.06 16.91
CA ILE A 526 -19.35 -10.97 18.31
C ILE A 526 -18.24 -9.92 18.43
N ASN A 527 -17.31 -9.84 17.47
CA ASN A 527 -16.27 -8.80 17.48
C ASN A 527 -16.84 -7.37 17.35
N PHE A 528 -17.94 -7.18 16.62
CA PHE A 528 -18.51 -5.84 16.35
C PHE A 528 -19.58 -5.41 17.35
N PHE A 529 -20.37 -6.33 17.88
CA PHE A 529 -21.54 -6.02 18.73
C PHE A 529 -21.47 -6.67 20.12
N GLY A 530 -20.47 -7.51 20.37
CA GLY A 530 -20.28 -8.16 21.67
C GLY A 530 -19.78 -7.18 22.74
N ALA A 531 -19.70 -7.67 23.98
CA ALA A 531 -19.28 -6.86 25.12
C ALA A 531 -17.77 -6.49 25.11
N ASN A 532 -16.95 -7.19 24.31
CA ASN A 532 -15.52 -6.92 24.20
C ASN A 532 -15.25 -5.81 23.18
N ASP A 533 -14.72 -4.67 23.64
CA ASP A 533 -14.45 -3.50 22.80
C ASP A 533 -13.10 -3.55 22.05
N ALA A 534 -12.33 -4.64 22.19
CA ALA A 534 -10.94 -4.71 21.72
C ALA A 534 -10.78 -4.33 20.24
N TYR A 535 -11.69 -4.77 19.37
CA TYR A 535 -11.72 -4.37 17.95
C TYR A 535 -11.89 -2.86 17.79
N HIS A 536 -12.85 -2.25 18.51
CA HIS A 536 -13.11 -0.82 18.41
C HIS A 536 -11.94 0.02 18.93
N LYS A 537 -11.32 -0.41 20.03
CA LYS A 537 -10.13 0.22 20.57
C LYS A 537 -8.94 0.11 19.62
N ALA A 538 -8.67 -1.08 19.08
CA ALA A 538 -7.60 -1.30 18.11
C ALA A 538 -7.79 -0.47 16.84
N ARG A 539 -9.03 -0.42 16.29
CA ARG A 539 -9.36 0.43 15.15
C ARG A 539 -9.11 1.90 15.46
N HIS A 540 -9.59 2.40 16.58
CA HIS A 540 -9.39 3.78 16.98
C HIS A 540 -7.89 4.12 17.10
N ASP A 541 -7.11 3.27 17.76
CA ASP A 541 -5.66 3.49 17.91
C ASP A 541 -4.92 3.44 16.57
N PHE A 542 -5.32 2.56 15.66
CA PHE A 542 -4.80 2.48 14.29
C PHE A 542 -5.10 3.76 13.50
N VAL A 543 -6.36 4.19 13.46
CA VAL A 543 -6.81 5.35 12.66
C VAL A 543 -6.19 6.66 13.17
N TYR A 544 -6.11 6.82 14.49
CA TYR A 544 -5.50 8.00 15.13
C TYR A 544 -3.98 7.89 15.32
N LYS A 545 -3.38 6.75 14.96
CA LYS A 545 -1.94 6.47 15.09
C LYS A 545 -1.41 6.66 16.51
N LYS A 546 -2.16 6.21 17.52
CA LYS A 546 -1.81 6.39 18.95
C LYS A 546 -0.69 5.48 19.44
N ASN A 547 -0.38 4.41 18.70
CA ASN A 547 0.67 3.42 19.02
C ASN A 547 1.54 3.07 17.78
N ALA A 548 1.63 3.99 16.81
CA ALA A 548 2.25 3.74 15.50
C ALA A 548 3.77 3.91 15.49
#